data_AF-A0A2W2F1A8-F1
#
_entry.id   AF-A0A2W2F1A8-F1
#
_cell.length_a   1.000
_cell.length_b   1.000
_cell.length_c   1.000
_cell.angle_alpha   90.00
_cell.angle_beta   90.00
_cell.angle_gamma   90.00
#
_symmetry.space_group_name_H-M   'P 1'
#
loop_
_entity.id
_entity.type
_entity.pdbx_description
1 polymer ?
#
loop_
_entity_poly.entity_id
_entity_poly.type
_entity_poly.pdbx_seq_one_letter_code
_entity_poly.pdbx_strand_id
1 'polypeptide(L)'
;MLRPPIEPMRARPTTHLPGLGRPGAAAEPKWDGWRGTAFVDAKDVFLQSRAGRPLHPYFPDVCRHLAMTLPPGTVVDGELVAWESGRGRTSFGLLQRRVTAGRRLVEEIRRHPAHLVIFDLLQEAGVEVLRLPLAARRARLARLLTDGPAELPLCPQTIDTGLALTWYDHGADAGIEGLVVKALAGTYRLGRADWIKIKKRISAEAVVGGVIGRLTDPIALLLGRFDHRDGRLRYVGRTVPLSTAQRRELGALLPVIAWRGPHQRHPWPQPLPAGWLGQFNRPPPIDYIAVEPVMVVEVSADIAWEHGRWRHPVGLLRVRLDLETADVGGWMAG
;
A
#
# COMPACT_ATOMS: atom_id res chain seq x y z
N MET A 1 -2.64 28.17 13.48
CA MET A 1 -2.97 27.87 12.08
C MET A 1 -1.88 26.95 11.56
N LEU A 2 -2.27 25.77 11.08
CA LEU A 2 -1.35 24.77 10.58
C LEU A 2 -0.62 25.29 9.34
N ARG A 3 0.68 25.01 9.27
CA ARG A 3 1.52 25.32 8.12
C ARG A 3 2.21 24.04 7.64
N PRO A 4 2.30 23.80 6.34
CA PRO A 4 3.06 22.68 5.83
C PRO A 4 4.59 22.93 6.00
N PRO A 5 5.39 21.86 6.15
CA PRO A 5 4.96 20.48 6.26
C PRO A 5 4.49 20.14 7.68
N ILE A 6 3.44 19.32 7.79
CA ILE A 6 3.08 18.66 9.05
C ILE A 6 3.37 17.17 8.99
N GLU A 7 3.55 16.53 10.15
CA GLU A 7 3.56 15.07 10.25
C GLU A 7 2.15 14.53 10.50
N PRO A 8 1.50 13.88 9.53
CA PRO A 8 0.14 13.37 9.73
C PRO A 8 0.11 12.24 10.77
N MET A 9 -1.03 12.10 11.43
CA MET A 9 -1.28 11.03 12.38
C MET A 9 -1.22 9.67 11.69
N ARG A 10 -0.56 8.71 12.34
CA ARG A 10 -0.25 7.38 11.81
C ARG A 10 -1.15 6.30 12.42
N ALA A 11 -1.12 5.13 11.80
CA ALA A 11 -1.75 3.92 12.32
C ALA A 11 -0.71 2.85 12.67
N ARG A 12 -0.88 2.21 13.82
CA ARG A 12 -0.12 1.02 14.25
C ARG A 12 -0.73 -0.24 13.63
N PRO A 13 0.09 -1.19 13.13
CA PRO A 13 -0.42 -2.45 12.61
C PRO A 13 -0.98 -3.35 13.72
N THR A 14 -1.97 -4.17 13.38
CA THR A 14 -2.51 -5.26 14.21
C THR A 14 -2.84 -6.48 13.34
N THR A 15 -2.87 -7.67 13.95
CA THR A 15 -3.32 -8.92 13.31
C THR A 15 -4.77 -9.27 13.63
N HIS A 16 -5.39 -8.58 14.60
CA HIS A 16 -6.79 -8.77 14.98
C HIS A 16 -7.51 -7.43 14.96
N LEU A 17 -8.79 -7.43 14.58
CA LEU A 17 -9.66 -6.25 14.60
C LEU A 17 -9.93 -5.83 16.07
N PRO A 18 -9.26 -4.80 16.60
CA PRO A 18 -9.42 -4.45 18.00
C PRO A 18 -10.59 -3.50 18.17
N GLY A 19 -11.47 -3.80 19.11
CA GLY A 19 -12.50 -2.85 19.57
C GLY A 19 -13.65 -2.60 18.59
N LEU A 20 -13.69 -3.26 17.43
CA LEU A 20 -14.91 -3.25 16.61
C LEU A 20 -16.03 -3.99 17.35
N GLY A 21 -17.22 -3.38 17.41
CA GLY A 21 -18.34 -3.87 18.21
C GLY A 21 -18.32 -3.41 19.68
N ARG A 22 -17.31 -2.65 20.11
CA ARG A 22 -17.33 -1.93 21.41
C ARG A 22 -17.75 -0.47 21.20
N PRO A 23 -18.50 0.14 22.13
CA PRO A 23 -18.85 1.55 22.03
C PRO A 23 -17.61 2.44 21.90
N GLY A 24 -17.63 3.39 20.96
CA GLY A 24 -16.63 4.47 20.88
C GLY A 24 -15.51 4.31 19.84
N ALA A 25 -15.54 3.28 18.99
CA ALA A 25 -14.61 3.15 17.85
C ALA A 25 -15.37 2.96 16.53
N ALA A 26 -14.76 3.41 15.43
CA ALA A 26 -15.30 3.24 14.09
C ALA A 26 -14.22 2.73 13.13
N ALA A 27 -14.63 1.92 12.15
CA ALA A 27 -13.81 1.46 11.04
C ALA A 27 -13.99 2.34 9.81
N GLU A 28 -12.91 2.51 9.07
CA GLU A 28 -12.88 3.11 7.73
C GLU A 28 -12.14 2.16 6.79
N PRO A 29 -12.51 2.10 5.49
CA PRO A 29 -11.72 1.41 4.49
C PRO A 29 -10.29 1.92 4.46
N LYS A 30 -9.33 1.00 4.46
CA LYS A 30 -7.93 1.35 4.23
C LYS A 30 -7.67 1.33 2.72
N TRP A 31 -7.80 2.49 2.09
CA TRP A 31 -7.45 2.68 0.69
C TRP A 31 -5.97 2.41 0.41
N ASP A 32 -5.71 1.81 -0.75
CA ASP A 32 -4.37 1.67 -1.30
C ASP A 32 -4.03 2.86 -2.21
N GLY A 33 -3.25 3.80 -1.68
CA GLY A 33 -2.94 5.06 -2.35
C GLY A 33 -1.76 5.79 -1.71
N TRP A 34 -1.71 7.11 -1.91
CA TRP A 34 -0.74 7.99 -1.28
C TRP A 34 -1.42 8.90 -0.27
N ARG A 35 -0.98 8.89 0.99
CA ARG A 35 -1.39 9.90 1.97
C ARG A 35 -1.25 11.32 1.39
N GLY A 36 -2.34 12.07 1.34
CA GLY A 36 -2.41 13.44 0.86
C GLY A 36 -3.00 14.36 1.93
N THR A 37 -2.21 15.32 2.41
CA THR A 37 -2.70 16.37 3.32
C THR A 37 -2.76 17.68 2.55
N ALA A 38 -3.95 18.28 2.45
CA ALA A 38 -4.19 19.49 1.67
C ALA A 38 -4.40 20.70 2.57
N PHE A 39 -3.74 21.80 2.23
CA PHE A 39 -3.87 23.11 2.86
C PHE A 39 -4.48 24.04 1.83
N VAL A 40 -5.73 24.45 2.05
CA VAL A 40 -6.49 25.32 1.16
C VAL A 40 -6.42 26.74 1.70
N ASP A 41 -5.79 27.63 0.94
CA ASP A 41 -5.73 29.07 1.23
C ASP A 41 -6.51 29.85 0.14
N ALA A 42 -6.68 31.16 0.31
CA ALA A 42 -7.42 32.00 -0.62
C ALA A 42 -6.77 32.11 -2.01
N LYS A 43 -5.46 31.85 -2.11
CA LYS A 43 -4.69 32.00 -3.35
C LYS A 43 -4.34 30.66 -4.01
N ASP A 44 -4.09 29.63 -3.22
CA ASP A 44 -3.54 28.37 -3.73
C ASP A 44 -3.82 27.19 -2.78
N VAL A 45 -3.61 25.97 -3.30
CA VAL A 45 -3.72 24.71 -2.55
C VAL A 45 -2.34 24.06 -2.48
N PHE A 46 -1.82 23.92 -1.27
CA PHE A 46 -0.63 23.12 -1.04
C PHE A 46 -1.02 21.69 -0.63
N LEU A 47 -0.66 20.73 -1.47
CA LEU A 47 -0.82 19.30 -1.19
C LEU A 47 0.53 18.69 -0.84
N GLN A 48 0.61 17.95 0.26
CA GLN A 48 1.81 17.20 0.66
C GLN A 48 1.58 15.69 0.79
N SER A 49 2.66 14.94 0.62
CA SER A 49 2.74 13.54 0.98
C SER A 49 2.87 13.33 2.49
N ARG A 50 2.78 12.08 2.93
CA ARG A 50 3.14 11.66 4.31
C ARG A 50 4.49 12.20 4.79
N ALA A 51 5.48 12.26 3.91
CA ALA A 51 6.85 12.67 4.24
C ALA A 51 7.05 14.20 4.11
N GLY A 52 5.97 14.97 3.99
CA GLY A 52 6.02 16.43 3.83
C GLY A 52 6.43 16.92 2.44
N ARG A 53 6.69 16.02 1.49
CA ARG A 53 7.07 16.40 0.11
C ARG A 53 5.88 17.00 -0.65
N PRO A 54 6.08 18.06 -1.45
CA PRO A 54 5.01 18.67 -2.24
C PRO A 54 4.50 17.69 -3.31
N LEU A 55 3.18 17.56 -3.38
CA LEU A 55 2.46 16.77 -4.38
C LEU A 55 1.65 17.63 -5.35
N HIS A 56 1.26 18.85 -4.96
CA HIS A 56 0.41 19.74 -5.77
C HIS A 56 0.85 19.92 -7.24
N PRO A 57 2.16 19.95 -7.61
CA PRO A 57 2.54 20.08 -9.03
C PRO A 57 2.15 18.87 -9.88
N TYR A 58 1.94 17.69 -9.26
CA TYR A 58 1.60 16.43 -9.94
C TYR A 58 0.10 16.11 -9.89
N PHE A 59 -0.66 16.82 -9.06
CA PHE A 59 -2.11 16.63 -8.89
C PHE A 59 -2.88 17.96 -9.03
N PRO A 60 -2.68 18.73 -10.13
CA PRO A 60 -3.33 20.02 -10.31
C PRO A 60 -4.85 19.90 -10.51
N ASP A 61 -5.33 18.75 -10.97
CA ASP A 61 -6.75 18.39 -11.01
C ASP A 61 -7.35 18.34 -9.60
N VAL A 62 -6.74 17.58 -8.70
CA VAL A 62 -7.19 17.47 -7.29
C VAL A 62 -7.13 18.84 -6.58
N CYS A 63 -6.05 19.61 -6.80
CA CYS A 63 -5.90 20.93 -6.21
C CYS A 63 -7.00 21.90 -6.67
N ARG A 64 -7.42 21.82 -7.94
CA ARG A 64 -8.53 22.63 -8.46
C ARG A 64 -9.85 22.27 -7.78
N HIS A 65 -10.17 20.97 -7.66
CA HIS A 65 -11.38 20.54 -6.96
C HIS A 65 -11.38 21.01 -5.50
N LEU A 66 -10.24 20.91 -4.81
CA LEU A 66 -10.10 21.37 -3.42
C LEU A 66 -10.35 22.86 -3.29
N ALA A 67 -9.75 23.68 -4.16
CA ALA A 67 -9.92 25.14 -4.17
C ALA A 67 -11.37 25.57 -4.43
N MET A 68 -12.09 24.82 -5.26
CA MET A 68 -13.50 25.10 -5.58
C MET A 68 -14.47 24.64 -4.49
N THR A 69 -14.12 23.61 -3.72
CA THR A 69 -15.03 22.94 -2.79
C THR A 69 -14.85 23.43 -1.35
N LEU A 70 -13.60 23.60 -0.92
CA LEU A 70 -13.28 23.90 0.48
C LEU A 70 -13.01 25.39 0.67
N PRO A 71 -13.59 26.04 1.69
CA PRO A 71 -13.30 27.43 1.99
C PRO A 71 -11.82 27.66 2.34
N PRO A 72 -11.25 28.84 2.06
CA PRO A 72 -9.92 29.21 2.52
C PRO A 72 -9.72 29.04 4.03
N GLY A 73 -8.51 28.64 4.42
CA GLY A 73 -8.18 28.32 5.80
C GLY A 73 -8.57 26.90 6.22
N THR A 74 -8.88 26.01 5.27
CA THR A 74 -9.23 24.61 5.53
C THR A 74 -8.01 23.71 5.36
N VAL A 75 -7.82 22.75 6.29
CA VAL A 75 -6.80 21.71 6.17
C VAL A 75 -7.45 20.35 6.33
N VAL A 76 -7.28 19.48 5.35
CA VAL A 76 -7.86 18.12 5.33
C VAL A 76 -6.80 17.06 5.15
N ASP A 77 -7.08 15.86 5.65
CA ASP A 77 -6.21 14.69 5.53
C ASP A 77 -6.96 13.55 4.85
N GLY A 78 -6.31 12.94 3.86
CA GLY A 78 -6.92 11.97 2.96
C GLY A 78 -5.92 11.03 2.32
N GLU A 79 -6.43 10.18 1.43
CA GLU A 79 -5.64 9.28 0.61
C GLU A 79 -5.89 9.59 -0.87
N LEU A 80 -4.84 9.94 -1.60
CA LEU A 80 -4.87 10.05 -3.05
C LEU A 80 -4.97 8.66 -3.66
N VAL A 81 -5.94 8.47 -4.54
CA VAL A 81 -6.17 7.23 -5.26
C VAL A 81 -6.43 7.51 -6.73
N ALA A 82 -6.16 6.54 -7.60
CA ALA A 82 -6.53 6.59 -9.01
C ALA A 82 -7.04 5.22 -9.42
N TRP A 83 -8.15 5.16 -10.15
CA TRP A 83 -8.75 3.90 -10.59
C TRP A 83 -8.19 3.44 -11.93
N GLU A 84 -7.99 2.14 -12.05
CA GLU A 84 -7.67 1.48 -13.31
C GLU A 84 -8.95 1.39 -14.16
N SER A 85 -8.90 1.96 -15.37
CA SER A 85 -10.02 1.98 -16.29
C SER A 85 -10.48 0.55 -16.61
N GLY A 86 -11.77 0.28 -16.44
CA GLY A 86 -12.39 -1.02 -16.77
C GLY A 86 -12.23 -2.13 -15.73
N ARG A 87 -11.51 -1.91 -14.63
CA ARG A 87 -11.31 -2.93 -13.56
C ARG A 87 -11.86 -2.56 -12.19
N GLY A 88 -12.31 -1.31 -12.00
CA GLY A 88 -12.95 -0.88 -10.75
C GLY A 88 -12.03 -0.79 -9.53
N ARG A 89 -10.72 -1.05 -9.69
CA ARG A 89 -9.73 -1.08 -8.61
C ARG A 89 -8.82 0.14 -8.61
N THR A 90 -8.40 0.61 -7.43
CA THR A 90 -7.34 1.62 -7.36
C THR A 90 -5.98 1.02 -7.76
N SER A 91 -5.16 1.81 -8.44
CA SER A 91 -3.78 1.47 -8.77
C SER A 91 -2.83 2.53 -8.21
N PHE A 92 -1.93 2.05 -7.36
CA PHE A 92 -0.85 2.85 -6.83
C PHE A 92 0.13 3.29 -7.94
N GLY A 93 0.40 2.42 -8.91
CA GLY A 93 1.27 2.68 -10.05
C GLY A 93 0.77 3.83 -10.92
N LEU A 94 -0.54 4.03 -11.05
CA LEU A 94 -1.10 5.19 -11.77
C LEU A 94 -0.71 6.52 -11.09
N LEU A 95 -0.70 6.59 -9.76
CA LEU A 95 -0.22 7.77 -9.03
C LEU A 95 1.28 8.00 -9.28
N GLN A 96 2.07 6.93 -9.34
CA GLN A 96 3.50 7.01 -9.64
C GLN A 96 3.77 7.51 -11.06
N ARG A 97 2.98 7.05 -12.05
CA ARG A 97 3.10 7.49 -13.45
C ARG A 97 3.03 9.00 -13.55
N ARG A 98 2.08 9.64 -12.85
CA ARG A 98 1.92 11.11 -12.81
C ARG A 98 3.20 11.84 -12.40
N VAL A 99 3.87 11.40 -11.33
CA VAL A 99 5.11 12.03 -10.86
C VAL A 99 6.24 11.93 -11.90
N THR A 100 6.26 10.85 -12.68
CA THR A 100 7.27 10.62 -13.72
C THR A 100 6.84 11.08 -15.13
N ALA A 101 5.62 11.58 -15.29
CA ALA A 101 5.02 11.83 -16.61
C ALA A 101 5.64 13.02 -17.35
N GLY A 102 6.19 13.99 -16.61
CA GLY A 102 6.73 15.23 -17.19
C GLY A 102 5.70 15.92 -18.07
N ARG A 103 6.04 16.17 -19.35
CA ARG A 103 5.14 16.80 -20.35
C ARG A 103 3.85 16.01 -20.62
N ARG A 104 3.80 14.72 -20.30
CA ARG A 104 2.62 13.86 -20.47
C ARG A 104 1.63 13.93 -19.30
N LEU A 105 1.91 14.72 -18.27
CA LEU A 105 1.05 14.79 -17.07
C LEU A 105 -0.41 15.11 -17.41
N VAL A 106 -0.66 16.04 -18.33
CA VAL A 106 -2.02 16.40 -18.76
C VAL A 106 -2.76 15.21 -19.37
N GLU A 107 -2.06 14.36 -20.13
CA GLU A 107 -2.63 13.16 -20.72
C GLU A 107 -2.93 12.09 -19.65
N GLU A 108 -2.00 11.86 -18.72
CA GLU A 108 -2.21 10.95 -17.57
C GLU A 108 -3.40 11.39 -16.72
N ILE A 109 -3.57 12.70 -16.50
CA ILE A 109 -4.72 13.24 -15.77
C ILE A 109 -6.04 12.91 -16.46
N ARG A 110 -6.11 13.10 -17.78
CA ARG A 110 -7.33 12.82 -18.56
C ARG A 110 -7.67 11.33 -18.59
N ARG A 111 -6.66 10.46 -18.74
CA ARG A 111 -6.85 9.01 -18.82
C ARG A 111 -7.19 8.40 -17.46
N HIS A 112 -6.54 8.91 -16.40
CA HIS A 112 -6.59 8.35 -15.05
C HIS A 112 -6.75 9.48 -14.02
N PRO A 113 -7.95 10.08 -13.90
CA PRO A 113 -8.22 11.12 -12.91
C PRO A 113 -7.96 10.60 -11.48
N ALA A 114 -7.28 11.41 -10.68
CA ALA A 114 -6.97 11.09 -9.30
C ALA A 114 -8.02 11.71 -8.39
N HIS A 115 -8.28 11.05 -7.28
CA HIS A 115 -9.24 11.48 -6.29
C HIS A 115 -8.54 11.58 -4.94
N LEU A 116 -9.04 12.43 -4.06
CA LEU A 116 -8.59 12.49 -2.67
C LEU A 116 -9.73 11.98 -1.78
N VAL A 117 -9.60 10.75 -1.27
CA VAL A 117 -10.56 10.19 -0.32
C VAL A 117 -10.29 10.80 1.06
N ILE A 118 -11.12 11.75 1.48
CA ILE A 118 -10.87 12.58 2.66
C ILE A 118 -11.43 11.90 3.90
N PHE A 119 -10.61 11.73 4.95
CA PHE A 119 -11.03 11.02 6.16
C PHE A 119 -10.88 11.81 7.47
N ASP A 120 -10.28 13.01 7.44
CA ASP A 120 -10.20 13.87 8.62
C ASP A 120 -10.11 15.37 8.25
N LEU A 121 -10.59 16.21 9.17
CA LEU A 121 -10.53 17.67 9.10
C LEU A 121 -9.60 18.17 10.20
N LEU A 122 -8.58 18.93 9.85
CA LEU A 122 -7.54 19.38 10.76
C LEU A 122 -7.66 20.86 11.12
N GLN A 123 -8.19 21.66 10.19
CA GLN A 123 -8.43 23.09 10.34
C GLN A 123 -9.66 23.50 9.53
N GLU A 124 -10.46 24.42 10.07
CA GLU A 124 -11.65 24.99 9.43
C GLU A 124 -11.66 26.50 9.69
N ALA A 125 -11.86 27.31 8.65
CA ALA A 125 -11.89 28.77 8.73
C ALA A 125 -10.67 29.37 9.49
N GLY A 126 -9.48 28.80 9.27
CA GLY A 126 -8.23 29.24 9.92
C GLY A 126 -8.03 28.76 11.37
N VAL A 127 -9.00 28.04 11.95
CA VAL A 127 -8.94 27.54 13.33
C VAL A 127 -8.65 26.04 13.37
N GLU A 128 -7.64 25.67 14.16
CA GLU A 128 -7.26 24.26 14.33
C GLU A 128 -8.32 23.50 15.11
N VAL A 129 -8.76 22.37 14.56
CA VAL A 129 -9.77 21.50 15.18
C VAL A 129 -9.17 20.20 15.73
N LEU A 130 -7.84 20.09 15.78
CA LEU A 130 -7.12 18.87 16.21
C LEU A 130 -7.53 18.35 17.58
N ARG A 131 -7.88 19.25 18.51
CA ARG A 131 -8.32 18.91 19.87
C ARG A 131 -9.78 18.47 19.97
N LEU A 132 -10.57 18.61 18.91
CA LEU A 132 -11.93 18.10 18.88
C LEU A 132 -11.92 16.57 18.74
N PRO A 133 -12.93 15.86 19.29
CA PRO A 133 -13.15 14.44 19.01
C PRO A 133 -13.31 14.14 17.51
N LEU A 134 -12.87 12.97 17.06
CA LEU A 134 -13.02 12.52 15.66
C LEU A 134 -14.45 12.64 15.16
N ALA A 135 -15.44 12.26 15.98
CA ALA A 135 -16.85 12.37 15.61
C ALA A 135 -17.25 13.81 15.24
N ALA A 136 -16.76 14.79 16.01
CA ALA A 136 -17.02 16.21 15.74
C ALA A 136 -16.28 16.71 14.49
N ARG A 137 -15.00 16.31 14.30
CA ARG A 137 -14.23 16.66 13.10
C ARG A 137 -14.86 16.08 11.84
N ARG A 138 -15.33 14.82 11.89
CA ARG A 138 -16.02 14.17 10.76
C ARG A 138 -17.38 14.77 10.46
N ALA A 139 -18.17 15.14 11.46
CA ALA A 139 -19.46 15.79 11.22
C ALA A 139 -19.28 17.13 10.49
N ARG A 140 -18.25 17.91 10.85
CA ARG A 140 -17.89 19.16 10.14
C ARG A 140 -17.38 18.87 8.73
N LEU A 141 -16.48 17.89 8.58
CA LEU A 141 -15.98 17.47 7.27
C LEU A 141 -17.11 17.05 6.33
N ALA A 142 -18.06 16.26 6.81
CA ALA A 142 -19.20 15.80 6.02
C ALA A 142 -20.03 16.97 5.50
N ARG A 143 -20.26 18.02 6.32
CA ARG A 143 -20.96 19.22 5.88
C ARG A 143 -20.21 19.95 4.76
N LEU A 144 -18.89 20.10 4.91
CA LEU A 144 -18.04 20.73 3.89
C LEU A 144 -18.02 19.96 2.56
N LEU A 145 -18.32 18.67 2.56
CA LEU A 145 -18.28 17.80 1.38
C LEU A 145 -19.67 17.39 0.87
N THR A 146 -20.77 17.91 1.43
CA THR A 146 -22.14 17.48 1.10
C THR A 146 -22.44 17.54 -0.40
N ASP A 147 -22.02 18.64 -1.04
CA ASP A 147 -22.19 18.88 -2.48
C ASP A 147 -20.83 18.86 -3.22
N GLY A 148 -19.86 18.16 -2.63
CA GLY A 148 -18.51 18.04 -3.19
C GLY A 148 -18.48 17.20 -4.47
N PRO A 149 -17.49 17.42 -5.33
CA PRO A 149 -17.34 16.63 -6.55
C PRO A 149 -16.96 15.18 -6.23
N ALA A 150 -17.22 14.25 -7.15
CA ALA A 150 -16.92 12.83 -6.98
C ALA A 150 -15.42 12.57 -6.75
N GLU A 151 -14.55 13.49 -7.18
CA GLU A 151 -13.11 13.49 -7.02
C GLU A 151 -12.64 13.73 -5.57
N LEU A 152 -13.51 14.23 -4.69
CA LEU A 152 -13.21 14.50 -3.27
C LEU A 152 -14.16 13.73 -2.33
N PRO A 153 -14.26 12.40 -2.43
CA PRO A 153 -15.24 11.66 -1.67
C PRO A 153 -14.89 11.67 -0.17
N LEU A 154 -15.90 11.81 0.68
CA LEU A 154 -15.77 11.51 2.10
C LEU A 154 -15.51 10.01 2.29
N CYS A 155 -14.44 9.66 2.98
CA CYS A 155 -14.13 8.26 3.29
C CYS A 155 -15.26 7.64 4.13
N PRO A 156 -15.88 6.51 3.72
CA PRO A 156 -16.90 5.84 4.51
C PRO A 156 -16.40 5.50 5.92
N GLN A 157 -17.28 5.59 6.91
CA GLN A 157 -16.99 5.20 8.29
C GLN A 157 -18.19 4.49 8.89
N THR A 158 -17.94 3.41 9.63
CA THR A 158 -19.00 2.64 10.29
C THR A 158 -18.60 2.21 11.70
N ILE A 159 -19.60 2.12 12.58
CA ILE A 159 -19.50 1.42 13.87
C ILE A 159 -20.05 -0.02 13.77
N ASP A 160 -20.73 -0.34 12.67
CA ASP A 160 -21.27 -1.66 12.39
C ASP A 160 -20.14 -2.63 12.03
N THR A 161 -20.04 -3.72 12.78
CA THR A 161 -18.98 -4.70 12.60
C THR A 161 -19.18 -5.55 11.34
N GLY A 162 -20.43 -5.87 10.99
CA GLY A 162 -20.75 -6.61 9.78
C GLY A 162 -20.37 -5.83 8.52
N LEU A 163 -20.74 -4.55 8.44
CA LEU A 163 -20.36 -3.70 7.30
C LEU A 163 -18.85 -3.52 7.17
N ALA A 164 -18.15 -3.36 8.30
CA ALA A 164 -16.69 -3.27 8.28
C ALA A 164 -16.05 -4.58 7.79
N LEU A 165 -16.55 -5.75 8.23
CA LEU A 165 -16.09 -7.04 7.73
C LEU A 165 -16.38 -7.20 6.24
N THR A 166 -17.53 -6.74 5.74
CA THR A 166 -17.81 -6.70 4.29
C THR A 166 -16.75 -5.91 3.53
N TRP A 167 -16.34 -4.73 4.01
CA TRP A 167 -15.24 -3.98 3.41
C TRP A 167 -13.90 -4.73 3.48
N TYR A 168 -13.62 -5.40 4.60
CA TYR A 168 -12.39 -6.18 4.79
C TYR A 168 -12.32 -7.40 3.86
N ASP A 169 -13.44 -8.11 3.69
CA ASP A 169 -13.49 -9.37 2.94
C ASP A 169 -13.72 -9.16 1.45
N HIS A 170 -14.47 -8.14 1.05
CA HIS A 170 -14.87 -7.95 -0.36
C HIS A 170 -14.37 -6.64 -0.97
N GLY A 171 -13.71 -5.77 -0.21
CA GLY A 171 -13.24 -4.46 -0.71
C GLY A 171 -11.97 -4.51 -1.59
N ALA A 172 -11.34 -5.68 -1.72
CA ALA A 172 -10.08 -5.83 -2.45
C ALA A 172 -10.18 -5.34 -3.91
N ASP A 173 -11.28 -5.68 -4.58
CA ASP A 173 -11.52 -5.32 -5.98
C ASP A 173 -11.75 -3.81 -6.17
N ALA A 174 -12.13 -3.11 -5.10
CA ALA A 174 -12.26 -1.65 -5.08
C ALA A 174 -10.97 -0.93 -4.68
N GLY A 175 -9.89 -1.65 -4.32
CA GLY A 175 -8.63 -1.05 -3.85
C GLY A 175 -8.55 -0.82 -2.34
N ILE A 176 -9.40 -1.50 -1.57
CA ILE A 176 -9.36 -1.49 -0.10
C ILE A 176 -8.40 -2.60 0.35
N GLU A 177 -7.25 -2.23 0.91
CA GLU A 177 -6.24 -3.19 1.40
C GLU A 177 -6.45 -3.63 2.86
N GLY A 178 -7.52 -3.18 3.49
CA GLY A 178 -7.89 -3.54 4.85
C GLY A 178 -8.74 -2.46 5.53
N LEU A 179 -8.58 -2.29 6.84
CA LEU A 179 -9.33 -1.31 7.62
C LEU A 179 -8.42 -0.44 8.48
N VAL A 180 -8.88 0.78 8.76
CA VAL A 180 -8.33 1.65 9.80
C VAL A 180 -9.40 1.84 10.88
N VAL A 181 -9.08 1.49 12.11
CA VAL A 181 -9.93 1.67 13.28
C VAL A 181 -9.47 2.91 14.04
N LYS A 182 -10.43 3.79 14.34
CA LYS A 182 -10.19 5.06 15.04
C LYS A 182 -11.15 5.20 16.21
N ALA A 183 -10.67 5.75 17.32
CA ALA A 183 -11.53 6.13 18.45
C ALA A 183 -12.35 7.37 18.10
N LEU A 184 -13.67 7.30 18.24
CA LEU A 184 -14.61 8.40 17.95
C LEU A 184 -14.37 9.61 18.87
N ALA A 185 -13.98 9.36 20.12
CA ALA A 185 -13.61 10.38 21.09
C ALA A 185 -12.15 10.89 20.91
N GLY A 186 -11.37 10.29 20.01
CA GLY A 186 -9.94 10.57 19.85
C GLY A 186 -9.66 11.92 19.20
N THR A 187 -8.73 12.67 19.77
CA THR A 187 -8.14 13.88 19.17
C THR A 187 -7.14 13.53 18.07
N TYR A 188 -6.91 14.44 17.12
CA TYR A 188 -5.85 14.28 16.13
C TYR A 188 -4.50 14.69 16.71
N ARG A 189 -3.52 13.78 16.73
CA ARG A 189 -2.18 14.04 17.27
C ARG A 189 -1.12 13.88 16.18
N LEU A 190 -0.53 15.01 15.78
CA LEU A 190 0.53 15.06 14.75
C LEU A 190 1.69 14.12 15.10
N GLY A 191 2.19 13.38 14.10
CA GLY A 191 3.30 12.43 14.22
C GLY A 191 3.03 11.17 15.05
N ARG A 192 1.98 11.15 15.89
CA ARG A 192 1.62 10.02 16.75
C ARG A 192 0.95 8.91 15.95
N ALA A 193 1.05 7.68 16.44
CA ALA A 193 0.50 6.51 15.79
C ALA A 193 -0.66 5.92 16.60
N ASP A 194 -1.77 6.64 16.76
CA ASP A 194 -2.85 6.18 17.65
C ASP A 194 -4.00 5.50 16.94
N TRP A 195 -4.10 5.63 15.62
CA TRP A 195 -5.01 4.81 14.85
C TRP A 195 -4.49 3.38 14.80
N ILE A 196 -5.38 2.44 14.50
CA ILE A 196 -5.02 1.04 14.35
C ILE A 196 -5.35 0.64 12.91
N LYS A 197 -4.45 -0.08 12.25
CA LYS A 197 -4.68 -0.60 10.90
C LYS A 197 -4.57 -2.11 10.89
N ILE A 198 -5.52 -2.75 10.25
CA ILE A 198 -5.43 -4.15 9.87
C ILE A 198 -5.38 -4.22 8.35
N LYS A 199 -4.47 -5.02 7.81
CA LYS A 199 -4.42 -5.30 6.38
C LYS A 199 -5.09 -6.64 6.10
N LYS A 200 -5.79 -6.76 4.98
CA LYS A 200 -6.20 -8.06 4.48
C LYS A 200 -4.94 -8.82 4.06
N ARG A 201 -4.78 -10.02 4.59
CA ARG A 201 -3.70 -10.92 4.20
C ARG A 201 -4.27 -12.15 3.53
N ILE A 202 -3.66 -12.55 2.43
CA ILE A 202 -3.97 -13.79 1.73
C ILE A 202 -2.79 -14.76 1.86
N SER A 203 -3.11 -16.04 1.97
CA SER A 203 -2.16 -17.12 1.69
C SER A 203 -1.98 -17.20 0.17
N ALA A 204 -0.74 -17.39 -0.27
CA ALA A 204 -0.43 -17.67 -1.66
C ALA A 204 0.82 -18.55 -1.74
N GLU A 205 0.90 -19.43 -2.74
CA GLU A 205 2.15 -20.12 -3.05
C GLU A 205 3.08 -19.26 -3.92
N ALA A 206 4.38 -19.48 -3.73
CA ALA A 206 5.44 -18.97 -4.58
C ALA A 206 6.62 -19.95 -4.64
N VAL A 207 7.42 -19.84 -5.70
CA VAL A 207 8.64 -20.63 -5.90
C VAL A 207 9.83 -19.81 -5.39
N VAL A 208 10.76 -20.45 -4.66
CA VAL A 208 12.00 -19.80 -4.22
C VAL A 208 13.00 -19.83 -5.38
N GLY A 209 13.42 -18.65 -5.85
CA GLY A 209 14.45 -18.52 -6.90
C GLY A 209 15.80 -17.99 -6.39
N GLY A 210 15.86 -17.56 -5.13
CA GLY A 210 17.12 -17.12 -4.53
C GLY A 210 16.97 -16.63 -3.10
N VAL A 211 18.09 -16.28 -2.47
CA VAL A 211 18.11 -15.76 -1.11
C VAL A 211 19.04 -14.56 -0.95
N ILE A 212 18.65 -13.66 -0.05
CA ILE A 212 19.53 -12.63 0.51
C ILE A 212 20.19 -13.24 1.74
N GLY A 213 21.51 -13.11 1.88
CA GLY A 213 22.31 -13.75 2.94
C GLY A 213 23.03 -15.00 2.42
N ARG A 214 23.33 -15.95 3.30
CA ARG A 214 23.98 -17.22 2.95
C ARG A 214 22.94 -18.33 2.81
N LEU A 215 23.19 -19.35 2.00
CA LEU A 215 22.28 -20.50 1.89
C LEU A 215 22.06 -21.20 3.24
N THR A 216 23.10 -21.29 4.06
CA THR A 216 23.05 -21.89 5.40
C THR A 216 22.48 -20.97 6.48
N ASP A 217 22.29 -19.69 6.15
CA ASP A 217 21.82 -18.66 7.10
C ASP A 217 21.08 -17.54 6.36
N PRO A 218 19.96 -17.85 5.69
CA PRO A 218 19.25 -16.92 4.82
C PRO A 218 18.66 -15.78 5.65
N ILE A 219 18.65 -14.57 5.12
CA ILE A 219 18.01 -13.39 5.73
C ILE A 219 16.60 -13.23 5.17
N ALA A 220 16.42 -13.40 3.85
CA ALA A 220 15.12 -13.33 3.18
C ALA A 220 15.13 -14.21 1.93
N LEU A 221 13.94 -14.71 1.55
CA LEU A 221 13.74 -15.43 0.30
C LEU A 221 13.34 -14.45 -0.80
N LEU A 222 13.80 -14.73 -2.02
CA LEU A 222 13.37 -14.10 -3.26
C LEU A 222 12.44 -15.07 -3.98
N LEU A 223 11.27 -14.57 -4.35
CA LEU A 223 10.13 -15.37 -4.75
C LEU A 223 9.82 -15.15 -6.23
N GLY A 224 9.44 -16.22 -6.91
CA GLY A 224 9.00 -16.21 -8.29
C GLY A 224 7.75 -17.03 -8.54
N ARG A 225 7.22 -16.87 -9.75
CA ARG A 225 6.20 -17.74 -10.36
C ARG A 225 6.59 -17.99 -11.80
N PHE A 226 6.35 -19.19 -12.30
CA PHE A 226 6.61 -19.50 -13.70
C PHE A 226 5.56 -18.82 -14.59
N ASP A 227 6.02 -18.14 -15.64
CA ASP A 227 5.15 -17.66 -16.71
C ASP A 227 4.83 -18.82 -17.64
N HIS A 228 3.56 -19.22 -17.70
CA HIS A 228 3.09 -20.35 -18.51
C HIS A 228 3.34 -20.16 -20.02
N ARG A 229 3.58 -18.92 -20.47
CA ARG A 229 3.82 -18.61 -21.89
C ARG A 229 5.22 -18.97 -22.36
N ASP A 230 6.22 -18.73 -21.51
CA ASP A 230 7.64 -18.91 -21.89
C ASP A 230 8.45 -19.77 -20.91
N GLY A 231 7.81 -20.30 -19.87
CA GLY A 231 8.41 -21.16 -18.86
C GLY A 231 9.42 -20.45 -17.97
N ARG A 232 9.54 -19.11 -18.03
CA ARG A 232 10.53 -18.38 -17.24
C ARG A 232 10.02 -18.07 -15.84
N LEU A 233 10.90 -18.23 -14.85
CA LEU A 233 10.62 -17.78 -13.49
C LEU A 233 10.61 -16.25 -13.44
N ARG A 234 9.43 -15.66 -13.22
CA ARG A 234 9.25 -14.22 -13.03
C ARG A 234 9.29 -13.88 -11.56
N TYR A 235 10.05 -12.86 -11.20
CA TYR A 235 10.10 -12.38 -9.81
C TYR A 235 8.76 -11.79 -9.39
N VAL A 236 8.25 -12.25 -8.24
CA VAL A 236 6.95 -11.81 -7.70
C VAL A 236 7.07 -11.16 -6.33
N GLY A 237 8.24 -11.18 -5.68
CA GLY A 237 8.43 -10.51 -4.41
C GLY A 237 9.55 -11.10 -3.57
N ARG A 238 9.63 -10.64 -2.32
CA ARG A 238 10.56 -11.16 -1.32
C ARG A 238 9.90 -11.30 0.02
N THR A 239 10.46 -12.11 0.90
CA THR A 239 9.98 -12.17 2.28
C THR A 239 10.44 -10.96 3.10
N VAL A 240 9.75 -10.70 4.21
CA VAL A 240 10.34 -10.00 5.36
C VAL A 240 11.56 -10.79 5.88
N PRO A 241 12.42 -10.18 6.73
CA PRO A 241 13.48 -10.93 7.40
C PRO A 241 12.92 -12.17 8.10
N LEU A 242 13.54 -13.31 7.82
CA LEU A 242 13.14 -14.61 8.36
C LEU A 242 13.39 -14.68 9.87
N SER A 243 12.50 -15.35 10.60
CA SER A 243 12.69 -15.60 12.04
C SER A 243 13.85 -16.58 12.26
N THR A 244 14.46 -16.58 13.45
CA THR A 244 15.56 -17.50 13.78
C THR A 244 15.22 -18.98 13.51
N ALA A 245 13.97 -19.39 13.75
CA ALA A 245 13.49 -20.74 13.46
C ALA A 245 13.47 -21.01 11.94
N GLN A 246 12.89 -20.09 11.17
CA GLN A 246 12.83 -20.19 9.70
C GLN A 246 14.23 -20.19 9.07
N ARG A 247 15.15 -19.37 9.58
CA ARG A 247 16.54 -19.33 9.11
C ARG A 247 17.24 -20.67 9.32
N ARG A 248 17.03 -21.32 10.47
CA ARG A 248 17.58 -22.64 10.78
C ARG A 248 17.02 -23.73 9.88
N GLU A 249 15.70 -23.77 9.71
CA GLU A 249 15.00 -24.73 8.85
C GLU A 249 15.48 -24.60 7.39
N LEU A 250 15.40 -23.40 6.82
CA LEU A 250 15.80 -23.14 5.45
C LEU A 250 17.31 -23.30 5.25
N GLY A 251 18.12 -22.99 6.27
CA GLY A 251 19.57 -23.18 6.25
C GLY A 251 20.00 -24.63 6.05
N ALA A 252 19.16 -25.59 6.43
CA ALA A 252 19.37 -27.01 6.18
C ALA A 252 18.94 -27.45 4.77
N LEU A 253 17.92 -26.79 4.19
CA LEU A 253 17.30 -27.19 2.92
C LEU A 253 17.93 -26.50 1.69
N LEU A 254 18.20 -25.20 1.78
CA LEU A 254 18.66 -24.39 0.65
C LEU A 254 20.02 -24.83 0.05
N PRO A 255 21.01 -25.32 0.82
CA PRO A 255 22.26 -25.82 0.24
C PRO A 255 22.06 -27.02 -0.70
N VAL A 256 21.02 -27.83 -0.47
CA VAL A 256 20.69 -28.99 -1.31
C VAL A 256 20.27 -28.54 -2.72
N ILE A 257 19.54 -27.43 -2.77
CA ILE A 257 19.03 -26.82 -4.00
C ILE A 257 19.86 -25.61 -4.43
N ALA A 258 21.12 -25.50 -3.97
CA ALA A 258 22.01 -24.45 -4.43
C ALA A 258 22.07 -24.46 -5.96
N TRP A 259 22.01 -23.29 -6.59
CA TRP A 259 22.14 -23.21 -8.04
C TRP A 259 23.51 -23.75 -8.48
N ARG A 260 23.53 -24.78 -9.31
CA ARG A 260 24.77 -25.46 -9.73
C ARG A 260 25.11 -25.27 -11.21
N GLY A 261 24.26 -24.57 -11.97
CA GLY A 261 24.32 -24.58 -13.42
C GLY A 261 25.56 -23.92 -14.05
N PRO A 262 26.29 -24.63 -14.95
CA PRO A 262 27.21 -24.03 -15.92
C PRO A 262 26.58 -23.78 -17.31
N HIS A 263 25.38 -24.32 -17.61
CA HIS A 263 24.83 -24.39 -18.99
C HIS A 263 23.55 -23.58 -19.27
N GLN A 264 22.93 -22.96 -18.26
CA GLN A 264 21.91 -21.94 -18.46
C GLN A 264 22.18 -20.79 -17.49
N ARG A 265 21.97 -19.55 -17.93
CA ARG A 265 21.96 -18.41 -17.00
C ARG A 265 20.69 -18.50 -16.17
N HIS A 266 20.80 -18.30 -14.86
CA HIS A 266 19.64 -18.15 -13.99
C HIS A 266 18.67 -17.11 -14.60
N PRO A 267 17.34 -17.35 -14.60
CA PRO A 267 16.36 -16.50 -15.28
C PRO A 267 16.30 -15.06 -14.75
N TRP A 268 16.81 -14.82 -13.54
CA TRP A 268 16.94 -13.48 -12.98
C TRP A 268 18.35 -12.91 -13.19
N PRO A 269 18.48 -11.60 -13.45
CA PRO A 269 19.78 -10.95 -13.54
C PRO A 269 20.52 -10.99 -12.19
N GLN A 270 21.84 -10.94 -12.24
CA GLN A 270 22.70 -10.88 -11.06
C GLN A 270 23.66 -9.68 -11.22
N PRO A 271 23.59 -8.66 -10.33
CA PRO A 271 22.66 -8.52 -9.20
C PRO A 271 21.20 -8.22 -9.61
N LEU A 272 20.26 -8.39 -8.68
CA LEU A 272 18.85 -8.06 -8.92
C LEU A 272 18.65 -6.55 -9.06
N PRO A 273 17.83 -6.07 -10.02
CA PRO A 273 17.65 -4.64 -10.24
C PRO A 273 16.87 -4.03 -9.07
N ALA A 274 17.32 -2.90 -8.54
CA ALA A 274 16.71 -2.31 -7.37
C ALA A 274 15.23 -1.89 -7.57
N GLY A 275 14.82 -1.61 -8.82
CA GLY A 275 13.43 -1.35 -9.20
C GLY A 275 12.49 -2.57 -9.04
N TRP A 276 13.03 -3.77 -8.83
CA TRP A 276 12.23 -4.97 -8.56
C TRP A 276 11.70 -5.00 -7.12
N LEU A 277 12.21 -4.14 -6.23
CA LEU A 277 11.93 -4.13 -4.79
C LEU A 277 11.03 -2.96 -4.33
N GLY A 278 10.48 -2.18 -5.26
CA GLY A 278 9.50 -1.12 -4.96
C GLY A 278 10.05 0.12 -4.25
N GLN A 279 11.37 0.36 -4.28
CA GLN A 279 11.99 1.50 -3.59
C GLN A 279 12.15 2.72 -4.50
N PHE A 280 11.70 3.88 -4.00
CA PHE A 280 11.60 5.15 -4.75
C PHE A 280 12.94 5.85 -5.08
N ASN A 281 14.07 5.34 -4.59
CA ASN A 281 15.32 6.13 -4.51
C ASN A 281 16.54 5.55 -5.26
N ARG A 282 16.34 4.71 -6.30
CA ARG A 282 17.41 3.98 -7.01
C ARG A 282 18.45 3.36 -6.04
N PRO A 283 18.05 2.41 -5.18
CA PRO A 283 19.00 1.69 -4.33
C PRO A 283 20.07 0.97 -5.17
N PRO A 284 21.22 0.60 -4.58
CA PRO A 284 22.14 -0.30 -5.26
C PRO A 284 21.42 -1.62 -5.61
N PRO A 285 21.79 -2.26 -6.74
CA PRO A 285 21.36 -3.62 -7.03
C PRO A 285 21.61 -4.57 -5.85
N ILE A 286 20.76 -5.58 -5.69
CA ILE A 286 20.87 -6.52 -4.57
C ILE A 286 21.59 -7.78 -5.02
N ASP A 287 22.72 -8.06 -4.37
CA ASP A 287 23.38 -9.35 -4.46
C ASP A 287 22.54 -10.42 -3.75
N TYR A 288 22.42 -11.56 -4.41
CA TYR A 288 21.71 -12.72 -3.91
C TYR A 288 22.41 -13.99 -4.33
N ILE A 289 22.13 -15.08 -3.61
CA ILE A 289 22.54 -16.42 -4.00
C ILE A 289 21.34 -17.09 -4.66
N ALA A 290 21.50 -17.47 -5.92
CA ALA A 290 20.48 -18.20 -6.66
C ALA A 290 20.32 -19.63 -6.11
N VAL A 291 19.10 -20.15 -6.21
CA VAL A 291 18.79 -21.55 -5.95
C VAL A 291 18.07 -22.15 -7.15
N GLU A 292 18.12 -23.47 -7.28
CA GLU A 292 17.28 -24.18 -8.23
C GLU A 292 15.80 -23.90 -7.90
N PRO A 293 14.99 -23.48 -8.87
CA PRO A 293 13.61 -23.06 -8.63
C PRO A 293 12.68 -24.25 -8.51
N VAL A 294 12.88 -25.05 -7.47
CA VAL A 294 12.16 -26.30 -7.19
C VAL A 294 11.43 -26.27 -5.84
N MET A 295 11.75 -25.33 -4.96
CA MET A 295 11.14 -25.22 -3.64
C MET A 295 9.92 -24.31 -3.68
N VAL A 296 8.77 -24.84 -3.26
CA VAL A 296 7.52 -24.09 -3.07
C VAL A 296 7.38 -23.66 -1.60
N VAL A 297 6.96 -22.42 -1.40
CA VAL A 297 6.65 -21.86 -0.08
C VAL A 297 5.25 -21.26 -0.07
N GLU A 298 4.58 -21.37 1.06
CA GLU A 298 3.35 -20.64 1.34
C GLU A 298 3.70 -19.32 2.04
N VAL A 299 3.17 -18.22 1.51
CA VAL A 299 3.43 -16.88 2.02
C VAL A 299 2.14 -16.16 2.39
N SER A 300 2.22 -15.36 3.44
CA SER A 300 1.20 -14.40 3.84
C SER A 300 1.52 -13.05 3.20
N ALA A 301 0.78 -12.70 2.16
CA ALA A 301 0.92 -11.44 1.45
C ALA A 301 -0.23 -10.51 1.78
N ASP A 302 0.00 -9.19 1.72
CA ASP A 302 -1.15 -8.29 1.56
C ASP A 302 -1.63 -8.31 0.10
N ILE A 303 -2.86 -7.84 -0.11
CA ILE A 303 -3.52 -7.87 -1.43
C ILE A 303 -2.96 -6.83 -2.42
N ALA A 304 -1.89 -6.11 -2.05
CA ALA A 304 -1.25 -5.12 -2.90
C ALA A 304 -0.41 -5.79 -3.99
N TRP A 305 -1.11 -6.27 -5.03
CA TRP A 305 -0.56 -6.93 -6.21
C TRP A 305 -0.63 -6.02 -7.45
N GLU A 306 0.53 -5.73 -8.04
CA GLU A 306 0.65 -4.81 -9.18
C GLU A 306 1.79 -5.26 -10.10
N HIS A 307 1.58 -5.22 -11.42
CA HIS A 307 2.55 -5.66 -12.43
C HIS A 307 3.08 -7.09 -12.20
N GLY A 308 2.20 -7.99 -11.75
CA GLY A 308 2.54 -9.40 -11.52
C GLY A 308 3.44 -9.66 -10.31
N ARG A 309 3.46 -8.77 -9.31
CA ARG A 309 4.26 -8.93 -8.08
C ARG A 309 3.57 -8.32 -6.86
N TRP A 310 3.92 -8.83 -5.67
CA TRP A 310 3.61 -8.19 -4.40
C TRP A 310 4.47 -6.95 -4.21
N ARG A 311 3.81 -5.84 -3.87
CA ARG A 311 4.49 -4.56 -3.62
C ARG A 311 5.22 -4.54 -2.27
N HIS A 312 4.69 -5.22 -1.28
CA HIS A 312 5.29 -5.31 0.05
C HIS A 312 5.96 -6.67 0.28
N PRO A 313 7.02 -6.73 1.10
CA PRO A 313 7.57 -8.01 1.53
C PRO A 313 6.51 -8.88 2.22
N VAL A 314 6.50 -10.15 1.87
CA VAL A 314 5.52 -11.14 2.36
C VAL A 314 6.04 -11.88 3.58
N GLY A 315 5.15 -12.37 4.44
CA GLY A 315 5.54 -13.27 5.53
C GLY A 315 5.73 -14.69 5.01
N LEU A 316 6.82 -15.37 5.35
CA LEU A 316 6.89 -16.81 5.15
C LEU A 316 5.97 -17.50 6.16
N LEU A 317 5.06 -18.35 5.70
CA LEU A 317 4.25 -19.21 6.56
C LEU A 317 4.96 -20.55 6.77
N ARG A 318 5.25 -21.27 5.67
CA ARG A 318 5.90 -22.60 5.71
C ARG A 318 6.45 -22.99 4.34
N VAL A 319 7.37 -23.96 4.34
CA VAL A 319 7.75 -24.71 3.13
C VAL A 319 6.64 -25.70 2.78
N ARG A 320 6.32 -25.85 1.49
CA ARG A 320 5.31 -26.79 0.98
C ARG A 320 6.00 -27.93 0.26
N LEU A 321 6.46 -28.92 1.04
CA LEU A 321 7.12 -30.13 0.50
C LEU A 321 6.14 -31.06 -0.21
N ASP A 322 4.85 -30.81 -0.05
CA ASP A 322 3.73 -31.52 -0.68
C ASP A 322 3.36 -30.96 -2.06
N LEU A 323 4.00 -29.88 -2.52
CA LEU A 323 3.71 -29.23 -3.79
C LEU A 323 4.94 -29.19 -4.71
N GLU A 324 4.67 -29.36 -5.99
CA GLU A 324 5.63 -29.10 -7.07
C GLU A 324 5.43 -27.68 -7.63
N THR A 325 6.42 -27.19 -8.38
CA THR A 325 6.34 -25.83 -8.95
C THR A 325 5.25 -25.69 -10.02
N ALA A 326 4.81 -26.80 -10.62
CA ALA A 326 3.68 -26.85 -11.53
C ALA A 326 2.33 -26.60 -10.83
N ASP A 327 2.24 -26.88 -9.52
CA ASP A 327 1.03 -26.65 -8.72
C ASP A 327 0.86 -25.17 -8.33
N VAL A 328 1.93 -24.38 -8.47
CA VAL A 328 1.91 -22.96 -8.15
C VAL A 328 1.24 -22.19 -9.29
N GLY A 329 0.20 -21.40 -8.96
CA GLY A 329 -0.48 -20.55 -9.91
C GLY A 329 0.50 -19.69 -10.73
N GLY A 330 0.30 -19.64 -12.04
CA GLY A 330 1.23 -19.00 -12.98
C GLY A 330 1.42 -17.51 -12.75
N TRP A 331 2.51 -16.97 -13.29
CA TRP A 331 2.72 -15.54 -13.35
C TRP A 331 1.67 -14.90 -14.28
N MET A 332 0.98 -13.87 -13.78
CA MET A 332 0.04 -13.08 -14.55
C MET A 332 0.54 -11.64 -14.62
N ALA A 333 0.70 -11.12 -15.84
CA ALA A 333 0.87 -9.70 -16.08
C ALA A 333 -0.44 -9.01 -15.68
N GLY A 334 -0.53 -8.60 -14.42
CA GLY A 334 -1.62 -7.75 -13.93
C GLY A 334 -1.80 -6.57 -14.87
#